data_AF-A0A7X0G370-F1
#
_entry.id   AF-A0A7X0G370-F1
#
_cell.length_a   1.000
_cell.length_b   1.000
_cell.length_c   1.000
_cell.angle_alpha   90.00
_cell.angle_beta   90.00
_cell.angle_gamma   90.00
#
_symmetry.space_group_name_H-M   'P 1'
#
loop_
_entity.id
_entity.type
_entity.pdbx_description
1 polymer ?
#
loop_
_entity_poly.entity_id
_entity_poly.type
_entity_poly.pdbx_seq_one_letter_code
_entity_poly.pdbx_strand_id
1 'polypeptide(L)'
;MAAEIDHLIRGEAAAQAVPLARRAVERVTSALLYLDDSSGIVGDRLRELMLLYARACTAAPPDAKRLAAWLVRTRLDGPGWPDIRLAEFKAALGERGLSELARLLKERRATDDPDSWAVTVGVRDLREQLAAVSGDVDAHVAVLAEDLRGTYRYTEIVNAFRAAGRDGDAERWAREGLTRDSGGHQADELRNRLVDLLLDHGRGDEAIALRRTALEHRTLHIDYVALRKTAERAGQWPDLRNSALSVIRGRAQVDHRYVTELLNVLIDENLLDEAWHLAVAHPNDLHESQWFRLIELWEIGHPADVIAPYQDLIELRLAMTGDKYRYNKAVKTITRLGEAYRRSGDEDGFAGYLADLRNRHKRKTSFVARLDRAGLRP
;
A
#
# COMPACT_ATOMS: atom_id res chain seq x y z
N MET A 1 -4.22 -28.12 -18.46
CA MET A 1 -5.61 -27.63 -18.41
C MET A 1 -5.71 -26.13 -18.73
N ALA A 2 -5.14 -25.20 -17.94
CA ALA A 2 -5.24 -23.76 -18.26
C ALA A 2 -4.66 -23.40 -19.65
N ALA A 3 -3.46 -23.88 -19.97
CA ALA A 3 -2.83 -23.68 -21.28
C ALA A 3 -3.63 -24.29 -22.45
N GLU A 4 -4.33 -25.40 -22.20
CA GLU A 4 -5.18 -26.08 -23.19
C GLU A 4 -6.47 -25.31 -23.45
N ILE A 5 -7.11 -24.79 -22.39
CA ILE A 5 -8.27 -23.90 -22.50
C ILE A 5 -7.89 -22.64 -23.28
N ASP A 6 -6.75 -22.01 -22.97
CA ASP A 6 -6.29 -20.82 -23.69
C ASP A 6 -5.97 -21.12 -25.16
N HIS A 7 -5.39 -22.29 -25.46
CA HIS A 7 -5.16 -22.73 -26.82
C HIS A 7 -6.47 -22.92 -27.59
N LEU A 8 -7.49 -23.56 -27.00
CA LEU A 8 -8.81 -23.73 -27.61
C LEU A 8 -9.51 -22.38 -27.88
N ILE A 9 -9.36 -21.40 -26.99
CA ILE A 9 -9.90 -20.04 -27.19
C ILE A 9 -9.22 -19.37 -28.39
N ARG A 10 -7.88 -19.46 -28.50
CA ARG A 10 -7.11 -18.84 -29.59
C ARG A 10 -7.29 -19.54 -30.94
N GLY A 11 -7.53 -20.85 -30.94
CA GLY A 11 -7.71 -21.66 -32.14
C GLY A 11 -9.15 -21.73 -32.66
N GLU A 12 -9.98 -20.73 -32.36
CA GLU A 12 -11.41 -20.64 -32.77
C GLU A 12 -12.32 -21.79 -32.30
N ALA A 13 -11.85 -22.64 -31.37
CA ALA A 13 -12.61 -23.74 -30.77
C ALA A 13 -13.22 -23.35 -29.41
N ALA A 14 -13.56 -22.06 -29.22
CA ALA A 14 -14.03 -21.52 -27.94
C ALA A 14 -15.28 -22.23 -27.39
N ALA A 15 -16.16 -22.75 -28.25
CA ALA A 15 -17.33 -23.53 -27.83
C ALA A 15 -16.96 -24.81 -27.06
N GLN A 16 -15.78 -25.40 -27.33
CA GLN A 16 -15.25 -26.55 -26.59
C GLN A 16 -14.57 -26.10 -25.29
N ALA A 17 -13.99 -24.89 -25.27
CA ALA A 17 -13.34 -24.31 -24.10
C ALA A 17 -14.34 -23.96 -22.99
N VAL A 18 -15.55 -23.49 -23.31
CA VAL A 18 -16.59 -23.09 -22.32
C VAL A 18 -16.89 -24.20 -21.30
N PRO A 19 -17.33 -25.41 -21.70
CA PRO A 19 -17.63 -26.47 -20.73
C PRO A 19 -16.38 -26.99 -20.01
N LEU A 20 -15.22 -26.99 -20.68
CA LEU A 20 -13.95 -27.42 -20.08
C LEU A 20 -13.50 -26.46 -18.97
N ALA A 21 -13.51 -25.16 -19.24
CA ALA A 21 -13.15 -24.12 -18.29
C ALA A 21 -14.10 -24.07 -17.10
N ARG A 22 -15.42 -24.18 -17.34
CA ARG A 22 -16.40 -24.29 -16.27
C ARG A 22 -16.14 -25.49 -15.37
N ARG A 23 -15.91 -26.67 -15.95
CA ARG A 23 -15.63 -27.89 -15.18
C ARG A 23 -14.32 -27.79 -14.41
N ALA A 24 -13.32 -27.11 -14.96
CA ALA A 24 -12.06 -26.84 -14.28
C ALA A 24 -12.28 -25.98 -13.04
N VAL A 25 -13.02 -24.87 -13.16
CA VAL A 25 -13.40 -24.00 -12.04
C VAL A 25 -14.14 -24.82 -10.98
N GLU A 26 -15.21 -25.53 -11.34
CA GLU A 26 -16.01 -26.31 -10.39
C GLU A 26 -15.16 -27.34 -9.63
N ARG A 27 -14.25 -28.05 -10.32
CA ARG A 27 -13.36 -29.04 -9.68
C ARG A 27 -12.35 -28.42 -8.73
N VAL A 28 -11.71 -27.32 -9.12
CA VAL A 28 -10.71 -26.64 -8.27
C VAL A 28 -11.39 -26.01 -7.07
N THR A 29 -12.56 -25.39 -7.24
CA THR A 29 -13.39 -24.89 -6.14
C THR A 29 -13.72 -25.98 -5.14
N SER A 30 -14.16 -27.16 -5.60
CA SER A 30 -14.43 -28.29 -4.71
C SER A 30 -13.18 -28.84 -4.05
N ALA A 31 -12.04 -28.89 -4.75
CA ALA A 31 -10.79 -29.38 -4.18
C ALA A 31 -10.27 -28.46 -3.05
N LEU A 32 -10.43 -27.15 -3.19
CA LEU A 32 -10.04 -26.14 -2.19
C LEU A 32 -10.77 -26.31 -0.84
N LEU A 33 -11.90 -26.99 -0.79
CA LEU A 33 -12.57 -27.32 0.49
C LEU A 33 -11.75 -28.25 1.38
N TYR A 34 -10.84 -29.03 0.78
CA TYR A 34 -10.11 -30.10 1.46
C TYR A 34 -8.59 -29.90 1.41
N LEU A 35 -8.12 -28.79 0.84
CA LEU A 35 -6.71 -28.47 0.67
C LEU A 35 -6.34 -27.24 1.51
N ASP A 36 -5.18 -27.30 2.17
CA ASP A 36 -4.56 -26.12 2.75
C ASP A 36 -3.91 -25.29 1.63
N ASP A 37 -4.50 -24.14 1.33
CA ASP A 37 -3.96 -23.15 0.40
C ASP A 37 -3.54 -21.87 1.12
N SER A 38 -2.97 -21.98 2.32
CA SER A 38 -2.38 -20.84 3.03
C SER A 38 -1.32 -20.11 2.19
N SER A 39 -0.71 -20.79 1.21
CA SER A 39 0.22 -20.19 0.24
C SER A 39 -0.45 -19.33 -0.85
N GLY A 40 -1.77 -19.45 -1.05
CA GLY A 40 -2.55 -18.75 -2.08
C GLY A 40 -2.36 -19.25 -3.51
N ILE A 41 -1.53 -20.27 -3.74
CA ILE A 41 -1.18 -20.76 -5.07
C ILE A 41 -2.40 -21.32 -5.79
N VAL A 42 -3.24 -22.10 -5.10
CA VAL A 42 -4.41 -22.74 -5.73
C VAL A 42 -5.50 -21.71 -6.00
N GLY A 43 -5.71 -20.76 -5.08
CA GLY A 43 -6.60 -19.62 -5.24
C GLY A 43 -6.22 -18.73 -6.43
N ASP A 44 -4.92 -18.46 -6.63
CA ASP A 44 -4.43 -17.71 -7.79
C ASP A 44 -4.73 -18.45 -9.10
N ARG A 45 -4.54 -19.77 -9.13
CA ARG A 45 -4.90 -20.59 -10.29
C ARG A 45 -6.40 -20.65 -10.54
N LEU A 46 -7.21 -20.68 -9.48
CA LEU A 46 -8.66 -20.61 -9.62
C LEU A 46 -9.11 -19.27 -10.21
N ARG A 47 -8.47 -18.16 -9.82
CA ARG A 47 -8.71 -16.84 -10.41
C ARG A 47 -8.34 -16.79 -11.90
N GLU A 48 -7.22 -17.39 -12.27
CA GLU A 48 -6.82 -17.54 -13.68
C GLU A 48 -7.86 -18.35 -14.49
N LEU A 49 -8.34 -19.47 -13.94
CA LEU A 49 -9.38 -20.28 -14.58
C LEU A 49 -10.70 -19.53 -14.74
N MET A 50 -11.09 -18.69 -13.78
CA MET A 50 -12.27 -17.84 -13.90
C MET A 50 -12.16 -16.83 -15.04
N LEU A 51 -10.98 -16.20 -15.21
CA LEU A 51 -10.72 -15.29 -16.32
C LEU A 51 -10.76 -16.04 -17.68
N LEU A 52 -10.18 -17.23 -17.75
CA LEU A 52 -10.26 -18.07 -18.95
C LEU A 52 -11.70 -18.47 -19.28
N TYR A 53 -12.50 -18.80 -18.27
CA TYR A 53 -13.92 -19.11 -18.46
C TYR A 53 -14.70 -17.89 -18.97
N ALA A 54 -14.48 -16.70 -18.41
CA ALA A 54 -15.09 -15.47 -18.89
C ALA A 54 -14.72 -15.15 -20.36
N ARG A 55 -13.44 -15.32 -20.71
CA ARG A 55 -12.96 -15.17 -22.10
C ARG A 55 -13.59 -16.19 -23.05
N ALA A 56 -13.69 -17.45 -22.64
CA ALA A 56 -14.35 -18.49 -23.43
C ALA A 56 -15.83 -18.17 -23.66
N CYS A 57 -16.55 -17.73 -22.62
CA CYS A 57 -17.94 -17.29 -22.71
C CYS A 57 -18.10 -16.06 -23.62
N THR A 58 -17.14 -15.13 -23.62
CA THR A 58 -17.20 -13.98 -24.55
C THR A 58 -16.98 -14.42 -26.00
N ALA A 59 -16.05 -15.35 -26.25
CA ALA A 59 -15.76 -15.85 -27.59
C ALA A 59 -16.85 -16.80 -28.14
N ALA A 60 -17.50 -17.57 -27.27
CA ALA A 60 -18.62 -18.45 -27.61
C ALA A 60 -19.72 -18.33 -26.54
N PRO A 61 -20.61 -17.30 -26.64
CA PRO A 61 -21.63 -17.03 -25.64
C PRO A 61 -22.54 -18.23 -25.35
N PRO A 62 -22.59 -18.72 -24.09
CA PRO A 62 -23.60 -19.67 -23.67
C PRO A 62 -24.96 -18.97 -23.55
N ASP A 63 -26.00 -19.72 -23.19
CA ASP A 63 -27.28 -19.11 -22.80
C ASP A 63 -27.07 -18.14 -21.62
N ALA A 64 -27.41 -16.88 -21.83
CA ALA A 64 -27.14 -15.78 -20.91
C ALA A 64 -27.82 -15.97 -19.54
N LYS A 65 -29.04 -16.54 -19.51
CA LYS A 65 -29.78 -16.79 -18.28
C LYS A 65 -29.16 -17.93 -17.48
N ARG A 66 -28.74 -19.00 -18.16
CA ARG A 66 -28.00 -20.12 -17.53
C ARG A 66 -26.66 -19.67 -16.99
N LEU A 67 -25.95 -18.77 -17.68
CA LEU A 67 -24.70 -18.18 -17.18
C LEU A 67 -24.95 -17.33 -15.92
N ALA A 68 -25.95 -16.45 -15.95
CA ALA A 68 -26.36 -15.65 -14.80
C ALA A 68 -26.71 -16.54 -13.58
N ALA A 69 -27.55 -17.55 -13.79
CA ALA A 69 -27.92 -18.50 -12.74
C ALA A 69 -26.72 -19.28 -12.18
N TRP A 70 -25.75 -19.62 -13.04
CA TRP A 70 -24.52 -20.27 -12.60
C TRP A 70 -23.67 -19.34 -11.72
N LEU A 71 -23.51 -18.07 -12.08
CA LEU A 71 -22.75 -17.10 -11.29
C LEU A 71 -23.40 -16.87 -9.92
N VAL A 72 -24.72 -16.68 -9.87
CA VAL A 72 -25.46 -16.50 -8.62
C VAL A 72 -25.32 -17.73 -7.72
N ARG A 73 -25.58 -18.93 -8.24
CA ARG A 73 -25.42 -20.18 -7.46
C ARG A 73 -23.99 -20.35 -6.96
N THR A 74 -22.99 -20.11 -7.82
CA THR A 74 -21.58 -20.26 -7.45
C THR A 74 -21.20 -19.31 -6.30
N ARG A 75 -21.73 -18.08 -6.30
CA ARG A 75 -21.44 -17.12 -5.22
C ARG A 75 -22.21 -17.42 -3.95
N LEU A 76 -23.51 -17.72 -4.06
CA LEU A 76 -24.43 -17.73 -2.92
C LEU A 76 -24.57 -19.10 -2.27
N ASP A 77 -24.48 -20.18 -3.06
CA ASP A 77 -24.60 -21.56 -2.58
C ASP A 77 -23.24 -22.27 -2.51
N GLY A 78 -22.18 -21.59 -2.94
CA GLY A 78 -20.81 -22.09 -2.91
C GLY A 78 -20.10 -21.79 -1.58
N PRO A 79 -18.85 -22.25 -1.44
CA PRO A 79 -18.10 -22.14 -0.18
C PRO A 79 -17.52 -20.74 0.09
N GLY A 80 -17.83 -19.74 -0.74
CA GLY A 80 -17.29 -18.39 -0.67
C GLY A 80 -16.21 -18.06 -1.71
N TRP A 81 -15.69 -19.07 -2.41
CA TRP A 81 -14.81 -18.94 -3.58
C TRP A 81 -15.40 -19.66 -4.80
N PRO A 82 -15.01 -19.31 -6.04
CA PRO A 82 -14.10 -18.22 -6.41
C PRO A 82 -14.72 -16.84 -6.23
N ASP A 83 -13.88 -15.82 -6.12
CA ASP A 83 -14.33 -14.44 -6.33
C ASP A 83 -14.82 -14.28 -7.77
N ILE A 84 -16.01 -13.74 -7.92
CA ILE A 84 -16.61 -13.44 -9.23
C ILE A 84 -16.34 -11.97 -9.54
N ARG A 85 -15.89 -11.71 -10.77
CA ARG A 85 -15.79 -10.37 -11.36
C ARG A 85 -16.80 -10.24 -12.49
N LEU A 86 -17.97 -9.67 -12.22
CA LEU A 86 -19.07 -9.55 -13.18
C LEU A 86 -18.66 -8.81 -14.45
N ALA A 87 -17.74 -7.85 -14.34
CA ALA A 87 -17.22 -7.08 -15.48
C ALA A 87 -16.63 -7.99 -16.58
N GLU A 88 -15.96 -9.08 -16.20
CA GLU A 88 -15.36 -10.04 -17.14
C GLU A 88 -16.43 -10.84 -17.89
N PHE A 89 -17.60 -11.03 -17.29
CA PHE A 89 -18.73 -11.73 -17.88
C PHE A 89 -19.74 -10.80 -18.57
N LYS A 90 -19.57 -9.48 -18.47
CA LYS A 90 -20.53 -8.48 -18.98
C LYS A 90 -20.87 -8.72 -20.45
N ALA A 91 -19.86 -8.93 -21.29
CA ALA A 91 -20.04 -9.15 -22.72
C ALA A 91 -20.84 -10.44 -23.02
N ALA A 92 -20.52 -11.54 -22.33
CA ALA A 92 -21.20 -12.82 -22.52
C ALA A 92 -22.63 -12.84 -21.94
N LEU A 93 -22.89 -12.10 -20.86
CA LEU A 93 -24.21 -11.97 -20.25
C LEU A 93 -25.15 -11.12 -21.11
N GLY A 94 -24.64 -10.01 -21.64
CA GLY A 94 -25.49 -8.98 -22.28
C GLY A 94 -26.62 -8.49 -21.36
N GLU A 95 -27.55 -7.71 -21.91
CA GLU A 95 -28.68 -7.16 -21.14
C GLU A 95 -29.59 -8.26 -20.58
N ARG A 96 -29.79 -9.34 -21.33
CA ARG A 96 -30.63 -10.49 -20.92
C ARG A 96 -30.07 -11.22 -19.70
N GLY A 97 -28.76 -11.47 -19.68
CA GLY A 97 -28.08 -12.12 -18.55
C GLY A 97 -28.02 -11.21 -17.33
N LEU A 98 -27.72 -9.92 -17.51
CA LEU A 98 -27.70 -8.95 -16.42
C LEU A 98 -29.09 -8.76 -15.77
N SER A 99 -30.14 -8.72 -16.59
CA SER A 99 -31.53 -8.64 -16.11
C SER A 99 -31.95 -9.90 -15.34
N GLU A 100 -31.56 -11.09 -15.81
CA GLU A 100 -31.80 -12.33 -15.08
C GLU A 100 -31.03 -12.38 -13.77
N LEU A 101 -29.78 -11.91 -13.76
CA LEU A 101 -28.97 -11.81 -12.55
C LEU A 101 -29.63 -10.86 -11.54
N ALA A 102 -30.11 -9.70 -11.97
CA ALA A 102 -30.86 -8.76 -11.14
C ALA A 102 -32.11 -9.41 -10.52
N ARG A 103 -32.89 -10.14 -11.34
CA ARG A 103 -34.09 -10.86 -10.91
C ARG A 103 -33.77 -11.90 -9.83
N LEU A 104 -32.73 -12.72 -10.06
CA LEU A 104 -32.29 -13.75 -9.14
C LEU A 104 -31.78 -13.17 -7.81
N LEU A 105 -31.00 -12.09 -7.84
CA LEU A 105 -30.54 -11.44 -6.60
C LEU A 105 -31.69 -10.86 -5.79
N LYS A 106 -32.69 -10.27 -6.46
CA LYS A 106 -33.90 -9.77 -5.78
C LYS A 106 -34.70 -10.90 -5.15
N GLU A 107 -34.85 -12.02 -5.84
CA GLU A 107 -35.51 -13.22 -5.33
C GLU A 107 -34.78 -13.76 -4.10
N ARG A 108 -33.46 -13.98 -4.20
CA ARG A 108 -32.63 -14.50 -3.10
C ARG A 108 -32.65 -13.61 -1.87
N ARG A 109 -32.61 -12.29 -2.02
CA ARG A 109 -32.74 -11.34 -0.90
C ARG A 109 -34.09 -11.44 -0.19
N ALA A 110 -35.16 -11.81 -0.91
CA ALA A 110 -36.51 -11.89 -0.36
C ALA A 110 -36.80 -13.26 0.29
N THR A 111 -36.16 -14.33 -0.19
CA THR A 111 -36.44 -15.70 0.24
C THR A 111 -35.47 -16.23 1.29
N ASP A 112 -34.21 -15.81 1.24
CA ASP A 112 -33.17 -16.33 2.12
C ASP A 112 -33.17 -15.59 3.47
N ASP A 113 -32.57 -16.21 4.49
CA ASP A 113 -32.34 -15.59 5.79
C ASP A 113 -31.53 -14.28 5.64
N PRO A 114 -32.07 -13.12 6.05
CA PRO A 114 -31.40 -11.82 5.95
C PRO A 114 -30.02 -11.77 6.62
N ASP A 115 -29.80 -12.58 7.67
CA ASP A 115 -28.55 -12.61 8.43
C ASP A 115 -27.56 -13.66 7.90
N SER A 116 -27.95 -14.44 6.88
CA SER A 116 -27.06 -15.43 6.27
C SER A 116 -25.87 -14.76 5.56
N TRP A 117 -24.74 -15.46 5.49
CA TRP A 117 -23.57 -15.02 4.72
C TRP A 117 -23.92 -14.77 3.24
N ALA A 118 -24.78 -15.62 2.67
CA ALA A 118 -25.23 -15.49 1.28
C ALA A 118 -25.90 -14.14 1.03
N VAL A 119 -26.77 -13.66 1.94
CA VAL A 119 -27.45 -12.38 1.79
C VAL A 119 -26.56 -11.20 2.19
N THR A 120 -25.94 -11.26 3.38
CA THR A 120 -25.16 -10.15 3.96
C THR A 120 -23.90 -9.83 3.15
N VAL A 121 -23.26 -10.84 2.55
CA VAL A 121 -22.01 -10.69 1.80
C VAL A 121 -22.24 -10.95 0.32
N GLY A 122 -22.74 -12.14 -0.05
CA GLY A 122 -22.81 -12.57 -1.45
C GLY A 122 -23.76 -11.76 -2.33
N VAL A 123 -25.01 -11.55 -1.88
CA VAL A 123 -26.01 -10.76 -2.61
C VAL A 123 -25.58 -9.30 -2.69
N ARG A 124 -25.05 -8.73 -1.60
CA ARG A 124 -24.53 -7.36 -1.57
C ARG A 124 -23.42 -7.17 -2.62
N ASP A 125 -22.40 -8.03 -2.60
CA ASP A 125 -21.27 -8.00 -3.53
C ASP A 125 -21.74 -8.07 -4.99
N LEU A 126 -22.60 -9.05 -5.34
CA LEU A 126 -23.12 -9.15 -6.70
C LEU A 126 -24.02 -7.98 -7.11
N ARG A 127 -24.77 -7.36 -6.17
CA ARG A 127 -25.56 -6.14 -6.45
C ARG A 127 -24.66 -4.95 -6.74
N GLU A 128 -23.60 -4.76 -5.95
CA GLU A 128 -22.60 -3.70 -6.16
C GLU A 128 -21.94 -3.86 -7.54
N GLN A 129 -21.47 -5.07 -7.87
CA GLN A 129 -20.88 -5.34 -9.17
C GLN A 129 -21.88 -5.20 -10.33
N LEU A 130 -23.13 -5.65 -10.16
CA LEU A 130 -24.19 -5.51 -11.16
C LEU A 130 -24.45 -4.05 -11.49
N ALA A 131 -24.54 -3.20 -10.46
CA ALA A 131 -24.76 -1.77 -10.65
C ALA A 131 -23.53 -1.09 -11.30
N ALA A 132 -22.31 -1.51 -10.97
CA ALA A 132 -21.11 -1.02 -11.65
C ALA A 132 -21.10 -1.37 -13.14
N VAL A 133 -21.53 -2.57 -13.52
CA VAL A 133 -21.50 -3.00 -14.94
C VAL A 133 -22.70 -2.51 -15.76
N SER A 134 -23.81 -2.11 -15.13
CA SER A 134 -24.99 -1.60 -15.84
C SER A 134 -24.73 -0.27 -16.55
N GLY A 135 -23.76 0.51 -16.06
CA GLY A 135 -23.47 1.86 -16.54
C GLY A 135 -24.35 2.94 -15.92
N ASP A 136 -25.28 2.58 -15.03
CA ASP A 136 -26.08 3.52 -14.26
C ASP A 136 -25.32 3.90 -12.97
N VAL A 137 -24.65 5.05 -13.03
CA VAL A 137 -23.80 5.55 -11.94
C VAL A 137 -24.63 5.91 -10.72
N ASP A 138 -25.83 6.45 -10.90
CA ASP A 138 -26.70 6.80 -9.77
C ASP A 138 -27.19 5.54 -9.06
N ALA A 139 -27.57 4.50 -9.81
CA ALA A 139 -27.91 3.21 -9.22
C ALA A 139 -26.71 2.57 -8.51
N HIS A 140 -25.50 2.66 -9.08
CA HIS A 140 -24.29 2.15 -8.44
C HIS A 140 -23.99 2.86 -7.12
N VAL A 141 -24.05 4.19 -7.12
CA VAL A 141 -23.85 5.01 -5.93
C VAL A 141 -24.94 4.75 -4.89
N ALA A 142 -26.19 4.58 -5.31
CA ALA A 142 -27.28 4.23 -4.40
C ALA A 142 -27.02 2.91 -3.67
N VAL A 143 -26.48 1.90 -4.36
CA VAL A 143 -26.10 0.62 -3.73
C VAL A 143 -24.93 0.81 -2.77
N LEU A 144 -23.87 1.53 -3.17
CA LEU A 144 -22.73 1.81 -2.28
C LEU A 144 -23.13 2.61 -1.03
N ALA A 145 -24.07 3.55 -1.18
CA ALA A 145 -24.58 4.39 -0.11
C ALA A 145 -25.45 3.63 0.91
N GLU A 146 -25.86 2.38 0.63
CA GLU A 146 -26.55 1.53 1.62
C GLU A 146 -25.62 1.20 2.82
N ASP A 147 -24.29 1.24 2.65
CA ASP A 147 -23.32 0.88 3.69
C ASP A 147 -22.10 1.81 3.72
N LEU A 148 -22.21 2.95 4.42
CA LEU A 148 -21.18 3.99 4.50
C LEU A 148 -20.26 3.88 5.74
N ARG A 149 -20.02 2.68 6.25
CA ARG A 149 -19.27 2.44 7.50
C ARG A 149 -17.77 2.77 7.46
N GLY A 150 -17.21 3.18 6.31
CA GLY A 150 -15.81 3.57 6.20
C GLY A 150 -15.52 4.51 5.04
N THR A 151 -14.45 5.30 5.17
CA THR A 151 -14.04 6.34 4.21
C THR A 151 -13.67 5.76 2.83
N TYR A 152 -13.30 4.47 2.77
CA TYR A 152 -13.09 3.77 1.51
C TYR A 152 -14.36 3.73 0.62
N ARG A 153 -15.56 3.66 1.21
CA ARG A 153 -16.82 3.65 0.45
C ARG A 153 -17.07 4.98 -0.27
N TYR A 154 -16.73 6.08 0.38
CA TYR A 154 -16.74 7.40 -0.27
C TYR A 154 -15.73 7.44 -1.41
N THR A 155 -14.56 6.83 -1.25
CA THR A 155 -13.56 6.74 -2.32
C THR A 155 -14.10 5.96 -3.52
N GLU A 156 -14.83 4.87 -3.30
CA GLU A 156 -15.51 4.12 -4.38
C GLU A 156 -16.57 4.98 -5.09
N ILE A 157 -17.42 5.68 -4.33
CA ILE A 157 -18.43 6.58 -4.88
C ILE A 157 -17.79 7.72 -5.69
N VAL A 158 -16.74 8.34 -5.17
CA VAL A 158 -15.96 9.38 -5.85
C VAL A 158 -15.42 8.83 -7.17
N ASN A 159 -14.78 7.65 -7.15
CA ASN A 159 -14.26 7.03 -8.37
C ASN A 159 -15.37 6.73 -9.40
N ALA A 160 -16.55 6.28 -8.95
CA ALA A 160 -17.68 6.02 -9.83
C ALA A 160 -18.17 7.31 -10.52
N PHE A 161 -18.32 8.41 -9.78
CA PHE A 161 -18.70 9.69 -10.37
C PHE A 161 -17.63 10.26 -11.30
N ARG A 162 -16.34 10.17 -10.93
CA ARG A 162 -15.24 10.63 -11.80
C ARG A 162 -15.17 9.84 -13.09
N ALA A 163 -15.34 8.51 -13.05
CA ALA A 163 -15.38 7.67 -14.24
C ALA A 163 -16.54 8.04 -15.19
N ALA A 164 -17.61 8.62 -14.66
CA ALA A 164 -18.76 9.11 -15.42
C ALA A 164 -18.68 10.59 -15.83
N GLY A 165 -17.56 11.27 -15.54
CA GLY A 165 -17.39 12.70 -15.82
C GLY A 165 -18.25 13.62 -14.94
N ARG A 166 -18.79 13.12 -13.83
CA ARG A 166 -19.63 13.87 -12.87
C ARG A 166 -18.81 14.41 -11.71
N ASP A 167 -17.81 15.23 -12.01
CA ASP A 167 -16.85 15.71 -11.01
C ASP A 167 -17.48 16.55 -9.89
N GLY A 168 -18.58 17.27 -10.16
CA GLY A 168 -19.30 18.01 -9.10
C GLY A 168 -19.88 17.10 -8.01
N ASP A 169 -20.44 15.94 -8.39
CA ASP A 169 -20.94 14.96 -7.44
C ASP A 169 -19.78 14.25 -6.72
N ALA A 170 -18.71 13.94 -7.45
CA ALA A 170 -17.50 13.37 -6.87
C ALA A 170 -16.92 14.29 -5.79
N GLU A 171 -16.80 15.59 -6.05
CA GLU A 171 -16.33 16.56 -5.05
C GLU A 171 -17.23 16.58 -3.81
N ARG A 172 -18.55 16.64 -4.01
CA ARG A 172 -19.53 16.67 -2.90
C ARG A 172 -19.35 15.45 -1.99
N TRP A 173 -19.28 14.25 -2.56
CA TRP A 173 -19.10 13.01 -1.81
C TRP A 173 -17.74 12.92 -1.12
N ALA A 174 -16.68 13.42 -1.76
CA ALA A 174 -15.36 13.46 -1.13
C ALA A 174 -15.35 14.35 0.11
N ARG A 175 -15.96 15.54 0.03
CA ARG A 175 -16.08 16.48 1.16
C ARG A 175 -16.98 15.92 2.28
N GLU A 176 -18.06 15.25 1.93
CA GLU A 176 -18.94 14.59 2.90
C GLU A 176 -18.21 13.48 3.66
N GLY A 177 -17.47 12.63 2.95
CA GLY A 177 -16.66 11.56 3.56
C GLY A 177 -15.61 12.09 4.52
N LEU A 178 -14.86 13.12 4.10
CA LEU A 178 -13.84 13.76 4.95
C LEU A 178 -14.41 14.49 6.16
N THR A 179 -15.68 14.92 6.10
CA THR A 179 -16.37 15.54 7.24
C THR A 179 -16.77 14.49 8.28
N ARG A 180 -17.12 13.27 7.85
CA ARG A 180 -17.47 12.16 8.75
C ARG A 180 -16.26 11.54 9.40
N ASP A 181 -15.20 11.31 8.63
CA ASP A 181 -13.93 10.82 9.12
C ASP A 181 -12.77 11.42 8.31
N SER A 182 -11.97 12.23 8.99
CA SER A 182 -10.83 12.94 8.42
C SER A 182 -9.49 12.24 8.69
N GLY A 183 -9.49 11.14 9.45
CA GLY A 183 -8.30 10.47 9.96
C GLY A 183 -7.95 9.15 9.25
N GLY A 184 -6.67 8.81 9.31
CA GLY A 184 -6.16 7.51 8.85
C GLY A 184 -6.03 7.35 7.33
N HIS A 185 -5.52 6.19 6.91
CA HIS A 185 -5.16 5.89 5.53
C HIS A 185 -6.34 6.05 4.55
N GLN A 186 -7.56 5.65 4.94
CA GLN A 186 -8.72 5.75 4.06
C GLN A 186 -9.13 7.21 3.81
N ALA A 187 -9.03 8.08 4.81
CA ALA A 187 -9.25 9.51 4.63
C ALA A 187 -8.13 10.16 3.81
N ASP A 188 -6.89 9.69 3.93
CA ASP A 188 -5.77 10.15 3.12
C ASP A 188 -5.98 9.84 1.64
N GLU A 189 -6.43 8.63 1.30
CA GLU A 189 -6.82 8.27 -0.06
C GLU A 189 -7.96 9.14 -0.60
N LEU A 190 -9.03 9.36 0.19
CA LEU A 190 -10.13 10.22 -0.21
C LEU A 190 -9.68 11.67 -0.43
N ARG A 191 -8.81 12.19 0.44
CA ARG A 191 -8.21 13.53 0.30
C ARG A 191 -7.34 13.61 -0.95
N ASN A 192 -6.60 12.56 -1.29
CA ASN A 192 -5.85 12.50 -2.54
C ASN A 192 -6.78 12.65 -3.75
N ARG A 193 -7.91 11.92 -3.77
CA ARG A 193 -8.89 12.03 -4.85
C ARG A 193 -9.51 13.42 -4.97
N LEU A 194 -9.85 14.06 -3.85
CA LEU A 194 -10.36 15.42 -3.83
C LEU A 194 -9.32 16.43 -4.33
N VAL A 195 -8.07 16.30 -3.89
CA VAL A 195 -6.96 17.16 -4.34
C VAL A 195 -6.72 17.02 -5.84
N ASP A 196 -6.71 15.80 -6.37
CA ASP A 196 -6.57 15.56 -7.81
C ASP A 196 -7.72 16.22 -8.58
N LEU A 197 -8.96 16.04 -8.11
CA LEU A 197 -10.13 16.68 -8.71
C LEU A 197 -10.01 18.20 -8.74
N LEU A 198 -9.63 18.83 -7.63
CA LEU A 198 -9.47 20.29 -7.56
C LEU A 198 -8.38 20.79 -8.50
N LEU A 199 -7.25 20.09 -8.58
CA LEU A 199 -6.15 20.45 -9.48
C LEU A 199 -6.56 20.32 -10.95
N ASP A 200 -7.29 19.26 -11.32
CA ASP A 200 -7.78 19.06 -12.69
C ASP A 200 -8.75 20.18 -13.13
N HIS A 201 -9.40 20.84 -12.18
CA HIS A 201 -10.29 21.99 -12.40
C HIS A 201 -9.61 23.35 -12.18
N GLY A 202 -8.28 23.40 -12.06
CA GLY A 202 -7.52 24.65 -11.87
C GLY A 202 -7.69 25.30 -10.50
N ARG A 203 -8.26 24.60 -9.52
CA ARG A 203 -8.50 25.10 -8.15
C ARG A 203 -7.32 24.75 -7.23
N GLY A 204 -6.12 25.14 -7.64
CA GLY A 204 -4.86 24.87 -6.93
C GLY A 204 -4.83 25.40 -5.50
N ASP A 205 -5.32 26.63 -5.29
CA ASP A 205 -5.36 27.27 -3.97
C ASP A 205 -6.19 26.47 -2.95
N GLU A 206 -7.32 25.91 -3.39
CA GLU A 206 -8.16 25.07 -2.52
C GLU A 206 -7.52 23.72 -2.22
N ALA A 207 -6.88 23.11 -3.22
CA ALA A 207 -6.15 21.86 -3.04
C ALA A 207 -5.00 22.02 -2.03
N ILE A 208 -4.28 23.14 -2.11
CA ILE A 208 -3.22 23.50 -1.16
C ILE A 208 -3.81 23.76 0.23
N ALA A 209 -4.92 24.49 0.33
CA ALA A 209 -5.57 24.76 1.61
C ALA A 209 -5.92 23.46 2.35
N LEU A 210 -6.47 22.46 1.63
CA LEU A 210 -6.76 21.13 2.19
C LEU A 210 -5.50 20.44 2.75
N ARG A 211 -4.39 20.50 2.01
CA ARG A 211 -3.12 19.89 2.46
C ARG A 211 -2.50 20.62 3.63
N ARG A 212 -2.57 21.95 3.63
CA ARG A 212 -2.08 22.78 4.72
C ARG A 212 -2.84 22.49 6.02
N THR A 213 -4.18 22.40 5.97
CA THR A 213 -4.97 22.03 7.14
C THR A 213 -4.60 20.64 7.68
N ALA A 214 -4.34 19.66 6.80
CA ALA A 214 -3.87 18.34 7.23
C ALA A 214 -2.50 18.41 7.93
N LEU A 215 -1.55 19.16 7.36
CA LEU A 215 -0.22 19.37 7.95
C LEU A 215 -0.29 20.12 9.29
N GLU A 216 -1.11 21.15 9.41
CA GLU A 216 -1.29 21.91 10.65
C GLU A 216 -1.90 21.05 11.76
N HIS A 217 -2.83 20.16 11.39
CA HIS A 217 -3.51 19.28 12.35
C HIS A 217 -2.62 18.13 12.83
N ARG A 218 -1.98 17.41 11.90
CA ARG A 218 -1.24 16.17 12.18
C ARG A 218 0.27 16.38 12.32
N THR A 219 0.81 17.36 11.61
CA THR A 219 2.24 17.73 11.60
C THR A 219 3.19 16.56 11.29
N LEU A 220 2.82 15.70 10.33
CA LEU A 220 3.63 14.55 9.92
C LEU A 220 4.39 14.84 8.62
N HIS A 221 5.50 14.14 8.43
CA HIS A 221 6.31 14.13 7.21
C HIS A 221 5.48 13.79 5.97
N ILE A 222 4.57 12.80 6.06
CA ILE A 222 3.69 12.43 4.95
C ILE A 222 2.78 13.58 4.51
N ASP A 223 2.29 14.40 5.46
CA ASP A 223 1.45 15.56 5.16
C ASP A 223 2.27 16.69 4.52
N TYR A 224 3.53 16.85 4.91
CA TYR A 224 4.48 17.78 4.27
C TYR A 224 4.76 17.40 2.82
N VAL A 225 5.10 16.13 2.57
CA VAL A 225 5.36 15.61 1.21
C VAL A 225 4.11 15.77 0.34
N ALA A 226 2.93 15.48 0.90
CA ALA A 226 1.67 15.67 0.18
C ALA A 226 1.38 17.14 -0.14
N LEU A 227 1.65 18.06 0.78
CA LEU A 227 1.55 19.51 0.55
C LEU A 227 2.53 19.97 -0.53
N ARG A 228 3.80 19.57 -0.45
CA ARG A 228 4.83 19.89 -1.44
C ARG A 228 4.43 19.43 -2.83
N LYS A 229 4.04 18.16 -2.98
CA LYS A 229 3.59 17.60 -4.27
C LYS A 229 2.39 18.38 -4.85
N THR A 230 1.41 18.74 -4.02
CA THR A 230 0.25 19.51 -4.45
C THR A 230 0.64 20.93 -4.87
N ALA A 231 1.49 21.59 -4.09
CA ALA A 231 1.95 22.95 -4.37
C ALA A 231 2.87 23.02 -5.61
N GLU A 232 3.70 22.01 -5.84
CA GLU A 232 4.52 21.89 -7.06
C GLU A 232 3.64 21.77 -8.31
N ARG A 233 2.58 20.93 -8.27
CA ARG A 233 1.59 20.82 -9.36
C ARG A 233 0.83 22.11 -9.61
N ALA A 234 0.60 22.92 -8.58
CA ALA A 234 -0.04 24.22 -8.69
C ALA A 234 0.94 25.38 -8.98
N GLY A 235 2.25 25.12 -9.03
CA GLY A 235 3.28 26.14 -9.29
C GLY A 235 3.55 27.11 -8.12
N GLN A 236 3.13 26.78 -6.90
CA GLN A 236 3.18 27.66 -5.72
C GLN A 236 4.11 27.15 -4.59
N TRP A 237 4.89 26.09 -4.85
CA TRP A 237 5.78 25.54 -3.81
C TRP A 237 6.83 26.52 -3.26
N PRO A 238 7.53 27.34 -4.07
CA PRO A 238 8.54 28.26 -3.56
C PRO A 238 8.01 29.20 -2.46
N ASP A 239 6.79 29.69 -2.60
CA ASP A 239 6.16 30.62 -1.65
C ASP A 239 5.72 29.91 -0.36
N LEU A 240 5.35 28.62 -0.47
CA LEU A 240 4.81 27.84 0.65
C LEU A 240 5.88 27.11 1.45
N ARG A 241 7.02 26.78 0.84
CA ARG A 241 8.09 25.96 1.42
C ARG A 241 8.47 26.37 2.84
N ASN A 242 8.77 27.66 3.04
CA ASN A 242 9.22 28.16 4.33
C ASN A 242 8.13 28.10 5.39
N SER A 243 6.88 28.41 5.02
CA SER A 243 5.75 28.33 5.94
C SER A 243 5.46 26.88 6.37
N ALA A 244 5.48 25.93 5.42
CA ALA A 244 5.29 24.51 5.69
C ALA A 244 6.40 23.96 6.61
N LEU A 245 7.66 24.33 6.37
CA LEU A 245 8.78 23.90 7.19
C LEU A 245 8.69 24.49 8.61
N SER A 246 8.22 25.73 8.74
CA SER A 246 8.01 26.37 10.03
C SER A 246 6.99 25.64 10.90
N VAL A 247 5.94 25.05 10.31
CA VAL A 247 4.93 24.28 11.07
C VAL A 247 5.59 23.09 11.79
N ILE A 248 6.41 22.32 11.09
CA ILE A 248 7.05 21.13 11.66
C ILE A 248 8.17 21.52 12.62
N ARG A 249 8.99 22.52 12.29
CA ARG A 249 10.01 23.07 13.21
C ARG A 249 9.39 23.52 14.53
N GLY A 250 8.31 24.30 14.46
CA GLY A 250 7.61 24.79 15.65
C GLY A 250 7.06 23.65 16.51
N ARG A 251 6.53 22.59 15.89
CA ARG A 251 6.04 21.42 16.62
C ARG A 251 7.18 20.64 17.29
N ALA A 252 8.27 20.39 16.58
CA ALA A 252 9.43 19.66 17.12
C ALA A 252 10.12 20.39 18.28
N GLN A 253 10.08 21.73 18.30
CA GLN A 253 10.58 22.54 19.43
C GLN A 253 9.78 22.32 20.72
N VAL A 254 8.48 22.04 20.60
CA VAL A 254 7.58 21.88 21.76
C VAL A 254 7.44 20.41 22.16
N ASP A 255 7.57 19.49 21.21
CA ASP A 255 7.33 18.06 21.41
C ASP A 255 8.36 17.22 20.64
N HIS A 256 9.29 16.63 21.38
CA HIS A 256 10.40 15.84 20.84
C HIS A 256 9.96 14.64 19.99
N ARG A 257 8.71 14.17 20.14
CA ARG A 257 8.16 13.09 19.31
C ARG A 257 8.10 13.45 17.82
N TYR A 258 8.14 14.74 17.48
CA TYR A 258 8.16 15.24 16.10
C TYR A 258 9.57 15.51 15.57
N VAL A 259 10.63 15.22 16.34
CA VAL A 259 12.02 15.33 15.87
C VAL A 259 12.26 14.41 14.68
N THR A 260 11.71 13.19 14.71
CA THR A 260 11.82 12.22 13.62
C THR A 260 11.10 12.70 12.35
N GLU A 261 9.94 13.34 12.51
CA GLU A 261 9.18 13.94 11.40
C GLU A 261 9.97 15.12 10.79
N LEU A 262 10.51 16.01 11.62
CA LEU A 262 11.36 17.12 11.19
C LEU A 262 12.60 16.62 10.46
N LEU A 263 13.29 15.62 11.01
CA LEU A 263 14.49 15.04 10.39
C LEU A 263 14.20 14.53 8.98
N ASN A 264 13.12 13.79 8.78
CA ASN A 264 12.75 13.28 7.46
C ASN A 264 12.48 14.44 6.48
N VAL A 265 11.82 15.51 6.94
CA VAL A 265 11.60 16.71 6.12
C VAL A 265 12.91 17.43 5.77
N LEU A 266 13.82 17.60 6.73
CA LEU A 266 15.11 18.25 6.47
C LEU A 266 15.95 17.47 5.46
N ILE A 267 15.93 16.14 5.53
CA ILE A 267 16.58 15.26 4.55
C ILE A 267 15.96 15.45 3.15
N ASP A 268 14.63 15.44 3.03
CA ASP A 268 13.93 15.63 1.74
C ASP A 268 14.10 17.04 1.15
N GLU A 269 14.33 18.03 2.01
CA GLU A 269 14.64 19.41 1.64
C GLU A 269 16.14 19.65 1.37
N ASN A 270 16.97 18.60 1.47
CA ASN A 270 18.43 18.66 1.34
C ASN A 270 19.07 19.69 2.30
N LEU A 271 18.48 19.89 3.48
CA LEU A 271 19.00 20.72 4.56
C LEU A 271 19.85 19.85 5.50
N LEU A 272 20.88 19.23 4.93
CA LEU A 272 21.66 18.18 5.61
C LEU A 272 22.40 18.69 6.84
N ASP A 273 22.91 19.93 6.83
CA ASP A 273 23.54 20.53 8.00
C ASP A 273 22.58 20.58 9.19
N GLU A 274 21.35 21.07 8.98
CA GLU A 274 20.34 21.16 10.03
C GLU A 274 19.89 19.75 10.48
N ALA A 275 19.71 18.83 9.53
CA ALA A 275 19.38 17.43 9.84
C ALA A 275 20.44 16.77 10.73
N TRP A 276 21.72 17.00 10.44
CA TRP A 276 22.85 16.48 11.23
C TRP A 276 22.84 17.03 12.66
N HIS A 277 22.77 18.36 12.81
CA HIS A 277 22.76 18.98 14.14
C HIS A 277 21.52 18.57 14.96
N LEU A 278 20.36 18.42 14.32
CA LEU A 278 19.15 17.92 14.97
C LEU A 278 19.33 16.49 15.47
N ALA A 279 19.90 15.59 14.65
CA ALA A 279 20.14 14.20 15.04
C ALA A 279 21.13 14.09 16.20
N VAL A 280 22.22 14.86 16.17
CA VAL A 280 23.22 14.91 17.25
C VAL A 280 22.65 15.49 18.55
N ALA A 281 21.73 16.45 18.47
CA ALA A 281 21.04 16.99 19.65
C ALA A 281 20.02 16.01 20.25
N HIS A 282 19.50 15.08 19.45
CA HIS A 282 18.43 14.15 19.82
C HIS A 282 18.76 12.68 19.55
N PRO A 283 19.91 12.15 20.00
CA PRO A 283 20.41 10.85 19.55
C PRO A 283 19.51 9.66 19.95
N ASN A 284 18.77 9.82 21.04
CA ASN A 284 17.85 8.79 21.57
C ASN A 284 16.46 8.79 20.92
N ASP A 285 16.11 9.85 20.18
CA ASP A 285 14.80 9.97 19.52
C ASP A 285 14.80 9.30 18.13
N LEU A 286 15.98 9.03 17.56
CA LEU A 286 16.14 8.48 16.21
C LEU A 286 16.22 6.96 16.20
N HIS A 287 15.56 6.35 15.22
CA HIS A 287 15.73 4.92 14.94
C HIS A 287 17.07 4.65 14.24
N GLU A 288 17.65 3.45 14.45
CA GLU A 288 18.92 3.03 13.83
C GLU A 288 18.94 3.22 12.30
N SER A 289 17.83 2.95 11.61
CA SER A 289 17.73 3.14 10.15
C SER A 289 17.83 4.61 9.71
N GLN A 290 17.36 5.54 10.54
CA GLN A 290 17.46 6.98 10.25
C GLN A 290 18.89 7.46 10.43
N TRP A 291 19.57 6.99 11.47
CA TRP A 291 20.99 7.24 11.66
C TRP A 291 21.83 6.75 10.48
N PHE A 292 21.62 5.51 10.00
CA PHE A 292 22.35 5.01 8.83
C PHE A 292 22.09 5.83 7.57
N ARG A 293 20.83 6.21 7.31
CA ARG A 293 20.48 7.07 6.18
C ARG A 293 21.20 8.42 6.26
N LEU A 294 21.20 9.05 7.44
CA LEU A 294 21.82 10.35 7.63
C LEU A 294 23.35 10.29 7.51
N ILE A 295 23.97 9.26 8.09
CA ILE A 295 25.41 9.00 7.96
C ILE A 295 25.81 8.82 6.49
N GLU A 296 25.05 8.05 5.70
CA GLU A 296 25.29 7.87 4.27
C GLU A 296 25.32 9.19 3.49
N LEU A 297 24.46 10.13 3.86
CA LEU A 297 24.39 11.45 3.23
C LEU A 297 25.51 12.38 3.73
N TRP A 298 25.85 12.31 5.01
CA TRP A 298 26.81 13.21 5.66
C TRP A 298 28.29 12.82 5.44
N GLU A 299 28.59 11.52 5.42
CA GLU A 299 29.97 11.00 5.36
C GLU A 299 30.74 11.39 4.10
N ILE A 300 30.03 11.83 3.05
CA ILE A 300 30.62 12.29 1.79
C ILE A 300 31.50 13.53 2.00
N GLY A 301 31.01 14.49 2.78
CA GLY A 301 31.70 15.76 3.08
C GLY A 301 32.39 15.77 4.44
N HIS A 302 31.93 14.94 5.38
CA HIS A 302 32.35 15.00 6.79
C HIS A 302 32.66 13.60 7.34
N PRO A 303 33.69 12.90 6.83
CA PRO A 303 34.00 11.53 7.25
C PRO A 303 34.39 11.41 8.73
N ALA A 304 34.94 12.47 9.34
CA ALA A 304 35.30 12.46 10.76
C ALA A 304 34.05 12.49 11.67
N ASP A 305 33.02 13.25 11.30
CA ASP A 305 31.82 13.47 12.14
C ASP A 305 31.02 12.18 12.35
N VAL A 306 31.07 11.26 11.39
CA VAL A 306 30.29 10.01 11.44
C VAL A 306 30.95 8.93 12.30
N ILE A 307 32.18 9.14 12.77
CA ILE A 307 32.93 8.17 13.58
C ILE A 307 32.18 7.84 14.88
N ALA A 308 31.85 8.85 15.69
CA ALA A 308 31.16 8.62 16.96
C ALA A 308 29.76 8.00 16.78
N PRO A 309 28.89 8.50 15.87
CA PRO A 309 27.63 7.85 15.55
C PRO A 309 27.77 6.38 15.11
N TYR A 310 28.77 6.04 14.28
CA TYR A 310 29.04 4.65 13.93
C TYR A 310 29.41 3.80 15.15
N GLN A 311 30.26 4.32 16.04
CA GLN A 311 30.66 3.63 17.28
C GLN A 311 29.45 3.34 18.18
N ASP A 312 28.57 4.32 18.36
CA ASP A 312 27.34 4.18 19.16
C ASP A 312 26.40 3.11 18.57
N LEU A 313 26.20 3.13 17.24
CA LEU A 313 25.41 2.11 16.55
C LEU A 313 26.00 0.70 16.69
N ILE A 314 27.34 0.57 16.68
CA ILE A 314 28.02 -0.70 16.91
C ILE A 314 27.73 -1.20 18.33
N GLU A 315 27.89 -0.35 19.35
CA GLU A 315 27.64 -0.73 20.74
C GLU A 315 26.17 -1.10 20.98
N LEU A 316 25.24 -0.29 20.48
CA LEU A 316 23.80 -0.56 20.55
C LEU A 316 23.48 -1.95 20.00
N ARG A 317 24.03 -2.28 18.84
CA ARG A 317 23.83 -3.56 18.16
C ARG A 317 24.51 -4.73 18.88
N LEU A 318 25.64 -4.52 19.54
CA LEU A 318 26.31 -5.54 20.37
C LEU A 318 25.60 -5.81 21.71
N ALA A 319 24.83 -4.84 22.19
CA ALA A 319 23.98 -4.94 23.38
C ALA A 319 22.67 -5.70 23.10
N MET A 320 22.07 -5.53 21.92
CA MET A 320 20.80 -6.18 21.53
C MET A 320 20.84 -7.71 21.71
N THR A 321 19.88 -8.27 22.45
CA THR A 321 19.66 -9.72 22.59
C THR A 321 18.53 -10.17 21.65
N GLY A 322 18.62 -11.37 21.09
CA GLY A 322 17.57 -11.95 20.23
C GLY A 322 17.75 -11.81 18.70
N ASP A 323 18.57 -10.87 18.20
CA ASP A 323 18.90 -10.82 16.77
C ASP A 323 20.07 -11.76 16.41
N LYS A 324 19.78 -12.87 15.73
CA LYS A 324 20.79 -13.84 15.24
C LYS A 324 21.81 -13.23 14.26
N TYR A 325 21.46 -12.11 13.63
CA TYR A 325 22.30 -11.39 12.67
C TYR A 325 23.09 -10.22 13.29
N ARG A 326 22.91 -9.90 14.58
CA ARG A 326 23.52 -8.73 15.22
C ARG A 326 25.02 -8.58 14.96
N TYR A 327 25.80 -9.65 15.08
CA TYR A 327 27.24 -9.58 14.86
C TYR A 327 27.62 -9.43 13.39
N ASN A 328 26.83 -9.99 12.45
CA ASN A 328 27.10 -9.76 11.02
C ASN A 328 26.83 -8.31 10.65
N LYS A 329 25.74 -7.75 11.17
CA LYS A 329 25.41 -6.34 11.01
C LYS A 329 26.47 -5.43 11.67
N ALA A 330 26.94 -5.76 12.87
CA ALA A 330 28.01 -5.01 13.55
C ALA A 330 29.32 -5.02 12.77
N VAL A 331 29.76 -6.18 12.26
CA VAL A 331 30.95 -6.29 11.41
C VAL A 331 30.85 -5.44 10.14
N LYS A 332 29.67 -5.42 9.49
CA LYS A 332 29.42 -4.53 8.36
C LYS A 332 29.56 -3.06 8.74
N THR A 333 29.01 -2.65 9.89
CA THR A 333 29.15 -1.28 10.39
C THR A 333 30.60 -0.93 10.73
N ILE A 334 31.36 -1.83 11.35
CA ILE A 334 32.79 -1.63 11.66
C ILE A 334 33.61 -1.45 10.37
N THR A 335 33.26 -2.17 9.29
CA THR A 335 33.93 -2.00 7.99
C THR A 335 33.71 -0.59 7.43
N ARG A 336 32.49 -0.06 7.54
CA ARG A 336 32.17 1.32 7.14
C ARG A 336 32.87 2.36 8.02
N LEU A 337 32.93 2.10 9.33
CA LEU A 337 33.68 2.94 10.27
C LEU A 337 35.16 3.02 9.89
N GLY A 338 35.80 1.91 9.52
CA GLY A 338 37.20 1.93 9.07
C GLY A 338 37.42 2.74 7.79
N GLU A 339 36.44 2.78 6.89
CA GLU A 339 36.49 3.67 5.73
C GLU A 339 36.36 5.14 6.13
N ALA A 340 35.50 5.47 7.10
CA ALA A 340 35.39 6.83 7.63
C ALA A 340 36.71 7.32 8.24
N TYR A 341 37.35 6.53 9.10
CA TYR A 341 38.68 6.81 9.66
C TYR A 341 39.74 7.03 8.58
N ARG A 342 39.76 6.18 7.54
CA ARG A 342 40.71 6.31 6.43
C ARG A 342 40.51 7.61 5.66
N ARG A 343 39.26 7.95 5.36
CA ARG A 343 38.91 9.19 4.65
C ARG A 343 39.15 10.45 5.50
N SER A 344 39.17 10.33 6.83
CA SER A 344 39.60 11.39 7.73
C SER A 344 41.12 11.41 7.99
N GLY A 345 41.89 10.48 7.43
CA GLY A 345 43.34 10.39 7.61
C GLY A 345 43.80 9.83 8.96
N ASP A 346 42.93 9.13 9.69
CA ASP A 346 43.17 8.58 11.03
C ASP A 346 43.11 7.05 11.04
N GLU A 347 43.98 6.40 10.27
CA GLU A 347 44.05 4.93 10.21
C GLU A 347 44.50 4.33 11.56
N ASP A 348 45.41 5.00 12.26
CA ASP A 348 45.89 4.59 13.58
C ASP A 348 44.76 4.63 14.63
N GLY A 349 43.84 5.61 14.54
CA GLY A 349 42.64 5.69 15.37
C GLY A 349 41.71 4.49 15.17
N PHE A 350 41.55 4.02 13.92
CA PHE A 350 40.77 2.80 13.66
C PHE A 350 41.39 1.55 14.28
N ALA A 351 42.71 1.38 14.14
CA ALA A 351 43.45 0.27 14.76
C ALA A 351 43.28 0.28 16.29
N GLY A 352 43.42 1.45 16.92
CA GLY A 352 43.19 1.64 18.35
C GLY A 352 41.76 1.32 18.78
N TYR A 353 40.76 1.82 18.06
CA TYR A 353 39.34 1.51 18.31
C TYR A 353 39.07 0.01 18.22
N LEU A 354 39.59 -0.66 17.19
CA LEU A 354 39.36 -2.09 16.98
C LEU A 354 40.03 -2.94 18.07
N ALA A 355 41.23 -2.58 18.51
CA ALA A 355 41.91 -3.23 19.63
C ALA A 355 41.10 -3.12 20.94
N ASP A 356 40.61 -1.92 21.25
CA ASP A 356 39.76 -1.68 22.42
C ASP A 356 38.43 -2.45 22.35
N LEU A 357 37.73 -2.37 21.22
CA LEU A 357 36.46 -3.06 20.99
C LEU A 357 36.60 -4.58 21.20
N ARG A 358 37.70 -5.18 20.71
CA ARG A 358 38.01 -6.60 20.92
C ARG A 358 38.28 -6.91 22.39
N ASN A 359 39.01 -6.06 23.11
CA ASN A 359 39.29 -6.26 24.53
C ASN A 359 38.01 -6.20 25.37
N ARG A 360 37.15 -5.20 25.16
CA ARG A 360 35.86 -5.04 25.85
C ARG A 360 34.91 -6.21 25.60
N HIS A 361 34.86 -6.70 24.35
CA HIS A 361 33.94 -7.77 23.95
C HIS A 361 34.60 -9.15 23.83
N LYS A 362 35.77 -9.38 24.45
CA LYS A 362 36.55 -10.65 24.33
C LYS A 362 35.80 -11.91 24.71
N ARG A 363 34.81 -11.81 25.62
CA ARG A 363 33.95 -12.93 26.04
C ARG A 363 32.91 -13.31 24.99
N LYS A 364 32.60 -12.44 24.02
CA LYS A 364 31.69 -12.71 22.90
C LYS A 364 32.45 -13.43 21.78
N THR A 365 32.88 -14.67 22.01
CA THR A 365 33.76 -15.44 21.10
C THR A 365 33.27 -15.52 19.66
N SER A 366 31.96 -15.64 19.45
CA SER A 366 31.37 -15.67 18.10
C SER A 366 31.42 -14.32 17.37
N PHE A 367 31.43 -13.20 18.09
CA PHE A 367 31.68 -11.88 17.52
C PHE A 367 33.15 -11.74 17.11
N VAL A 368 34.07 -12.10 18.01
CA VAL A 368 35.52 -12.07 17.74
C VAL A 368 35.88 -12.91 16.50
N ALA A 369 35.35 -14.14 16.41
CA ALA A 369 35.57 -15.00 15.25
C ALA A 369 35.04 -14.41 13.93
N ARG A 370 33.97 -13.59 13.98
CA ARG A 370 33.44 -12.90 12.79
C ARG A 370 34.30 -11.71 12.38
N LEU A 371 34.89 -10.98 13.34
CA LEU A 371 35.90 -9.95 13.04
C LEU A 371 37.10 -10.56 12.32
N ASP A 372 37.62 -11.68 12.84
CA ASP A 372 38.79 -12.36 12.25
C ASP A 372 38.53 -12.82 10.82
N ARG A 373 37.34 -13.38 10.56
CA ARG A 373 36.91 -13.80 9.22
C ARG A 373 36.77 -12.63 8.25
N ALA A 374 36.39 -11.45 8.75
CA ALA A 374 36.26 -10.24 7.95
C ALA A 374 37.60 -9.51 7.72
N GLY A 375 38.72 -10.04 8.24
CA GLY A 375 40.03 -9.40 8.12
C GLY A 375 40.18 -8.16 9.01
N LEU A 376 39.24 -7.91 9.93
CA LEU A 376 39.28 -6.79 10.86
C LEU A 376 40.22 -7.14 12.02
N ARG A 377 41.51 -6.92 11.79
CA ARG A 377 42.60 -7.03 12.77
C ARG A 377 43.15 -5.63 13.07
N PRO A 378 43.60 -5.37 14.31
CA PRO A 378 44.23 -4.10 14.68
C PRO A 378 45.45 -3.80 13.80
#